data_AF-A0A2V7VF40-F1
#
_entry.id   AF-A0A2V7VF40-F1
#
_cell.length_a   1.000
_cell.length_b   1.000
_cell.length_c   1.000
_cell.angle_alpha   90.00
_cell.angle_beta   90.00
_cell.angle_gamma   90.00
#
_symmetry.space_group_name_H-M   'P 1'
#
loop_
_entity.id
_entity.type
_entity.pdbx_description
1 polymer ?
#
loop_
_entity_poly.entity_id
_entity_poly.type
_entity_poly.pdbx_seq_one_letter_code
_entity_poly.pdbx_strand_id
1 'polypeptide(L)'
;MPIYEQTYRRHEARGPLRRVRFWPITREALRLILARRWFLALLAAAGLPFVVQVIRIYVVTRFPQANQFLPVDGRLFGELLAWQALFTMFITIFGGAGLVANDLRTGA
;
A
#
# COMPACT_ATOMS: atom_id res chain seq x y z
N MET A 1 -22.00 8.88 42.58
CA MET A 1 -22.31 10.26 42.17
C MET A 1 -22.74 10.23 40.71
N PRO A 2 -24.01 10.53 40.37
CA PRO A 2 -24.48 10.41 39.01
C PRO A 2 -24.07 11.65 38.21
N ILE A 3 -23.41 11.45 37.07
CA ILE A 3 -23.01 12.53 36.16
C ILE A 3 -24.27 12.94 35.38
N TYR A 4 -24.94 14.00 35.83
CA TYR A 4 -26.14 14.59 35.21
C TYR A 4 -25.86 15.89 34.43
N GLU A 5 -24.62 16.17 34.05
CA GLU A 5 -24.33 17.31 33.18
C GLU A 5 -24.61 16.94 31.72
N GLN A 6 -25.86 17.15 31.29
CA GLN A 6 -26.29 17.13 29.89
C GLN A 6 -25.83 18.37 29.11
N THR A 7 -24.66 18.94 29.44
CA THR A 7 -24.04 20.04 28.70
C THR A 7 -23.33 19.57 27.44
N TYR A 8 -23.68 18.39 26.91
CA TYR A 8 -23.22 17.94 25.60
C TYR A 8 -23.85 18.82 24.52
N ARG A 9 -23.16 19.93 24.22
CA ARG A 9 -23.48 20.79 23.11
C ARG A 9 -23.07 20.05 21.85
N ARG A 10 -24.04 19.43 21.17
CA ARG A 10 -23.83 18.74 19.89
C ARG A 10 -23.11 19.71 18.97
N HIS A 11 -21.88 19.39 18.60
CA HIS A 11 -21.13 20.14 17.59
C HIS A 11 -21.85 19.97 16.26
N GLU A 12 -22.81 20.86 15.99
CA GLU A 12 -23.36 21.03 14.65
C GLU A 12 -22.22 21.56 13.78
N ALA A 13 -21.85 20.81 12.74
CA ALA A 13 -20.84 21.22 11.79
C ALA A 13 -21.35 22.45 10.98
N ARG A 14 -21.30 23.63 11.59
CA ARG A 14 -21.79 24.90 11.02
C ARG A 14 -20.78 25.60 10.11
N GLY A 15 -19.59 25.01 9.91
CA GLY A 15 -18.57 25.51 8.99
C GLY A 15 -18.63 24.81 7.62
N PRO A 16 -18.20 25.47 6.54
CA PRO A 16 -18.12 24.84 5.22
C PRO A 16 -17.25 23.59 5.31
N LEU A 17 -17.78 22.47 4.82
CA LEU A 17 -17.03 21.20 4.78
C LEU A 17 -15.77 21.42 3.94
N ARG A 18 -14.60 21.37 4.58
CA ARG A 18 -13.32 21.35 3.87
C ARG A 18 -13.34 20.20 2.86
N ARG A 19 -13.01 20.49 1.60
CA ARG A 19 -13.01 19.50 0.49
C ARG A 19 -12.22 18.22 0.79
N VAL A 20 -11.18 18.31 1.62
CA VAL A 20 -10.23 17.22 1.88
C VAL A 20 -10.16 16.86 3.38
N ARG A 21 -11.32 16.69 4.02
CA ARG A 21 -11.43 16.31 5.44
C ARG A 21 -10.81 14.96 5.79
N PHE A 22 -10.75 14.03 4.83
CA PHE A 22 -10.16 12.70 5.02
C PHE A 22 -8.62 12.71 5.07
N TRP A 23 -7.99 13.77 4.54
CA TRP A 23 -6.54 13.78 4.34
C TRP A 23 -5.71 13.61 5.62
N PRO A 24 -6.03 14.28 6.74
CA PRO A 24 -5.30 14.06 7.99
C PRO A 24 -5.37 12.60 8.45
N ILE A 25 -6.53 11.95 8.31
CA ILE A 25 -6.72 10.55 8.69
C ILE A 25 -5.88 9.64 7.80
N THR A 26 -5.96 9.81 6.48
CA THR A 26 -5.15 9.03 5.52
C THR A 26 -3.66 9.23 5.75
N ARG A 27 -3.22 10.45 6.04
CA ARG A 27 -1.81 10.78 6.29
C ARG A 27 -1.28 10.07 7.55
N GLU A 28 -2.01 10.13 8.65
CA GLU A 28 -1.57 9.47 9.89
C GLU A 28 -1.67 7.94 9.77
N ALA A 29 -2.70 7.42 9.10
CA ALA A 29 -2.80 6.00 8.77
C ALA A 29 -1.60 5.51 7.93
N LEU A 30 -1.22 6.28 6.90
CA LEU A 30 -0.07 5.98 6.05
C LEU A 30 1.25 6.07 6.84
N ARG A 31 1.41 7.07 7.71
CA ARG A 31 2.57 7.19 8.59
C ARG A 31 2.69 5.98 9.52
N LEU A 32 1.60 5.54 10.14
CA LEU A 32 1.59 4.41 11.07
C LEU A 32 1.98 3.10 10.38
N ILE A 33 1.50 2.86 9.16
CA ILE A 33 1.84 1.64 8.45
C ILE A 33 3.26 1.65 7.88
N LEU A 34 3.71 2.79 7.31
CA LEU A 34 5.07 2.93 6.81
C LEU A 34 6.12 2.91 7.92
N ALA A 35 5.74 3.14 9.19
CA ALA A 35 6.64 2.95 10.32
C ALA A 35 6.91 1.46 10.64
N ARG A 36 6.11 0.52 10.10
CA ARG A 36 6.27 -0.92 10.38
C ARG A 36 7.33 -1.53 9.47
N ARG A 37 8.45 -1.99 10.07
CA ARG A 37 9.57 -2.63 9.35
C ARG A 37 9.14 -3.77 8.42
N TRP A 38 8.22 -4.62 8.87
CA TRP A 38 7.70 -5.73 8.05
C TRP A 38 6.91 -5.27 6.84
N PHE A 39 6.16 -4.16 6.95
CA PHE A 39 5.44 -3.59 5.82
C PHE A 39 6.41 -2.95 4.82
N LEU A 40 7.46 -2.28 5.30
CA LEU A 40 8.53 -1.79 4.43
C LEU A 40 9.26 -2.92 3.71
N ALA A 41 9.53 -4.04 4.41
CA ALA A 41 10.12 -5.22 3.80
C ALA A 41 9.21 -5.81 2.71
N LEU A 42 7.90 -5.89 2.95
CA LEU A 42 6.92 -6.30 1.95
C LEU A 42 6.91 -5.36 0.73
N LEU A 43 6.93 -4.05 0.96
CA LEU A 43 6.95 -3.05 -0.11
C LEU A 43 8.24 -3.14 -0.93
N ALA A 44 9.39 -3.33 -0.28
CA ALA A 44 10.66 -3.56 -0.96
C ALA A 44 10.65 -4.87 -1.77
N ALA A 45 10.10 -5.95 -1.19
CA ALA A 45 9.95 -7.23 -1.87
C ALA A 45 9.03 -7.13 -3.10
N ALA A 46 7.95 -6.34 -3.02
CA ALA A 46 7.07 -6.08 -4.15
C ALA A 46 7.76 -5.36 -5.32
N GLY A 47 8.84 -4.63 -5.05
CA GLY A 47 9.68 -4.00 -6.08
C GLY A 47 10.68 -4.96 -6.74
N LEU A 48 11.02 -6.09 -6.10
CA LEU A 48 12.03 -7.02 -6.63
C LEU A 48 11.67 -7.59 -8.01
N PRO A 49 10.44 -8.05 -8.29
CA PRO A 49 10.09 -8.53 -9.62
C PRO A 49 10.35 -7.49 -10.71
N PHE A 50 10.05 -6.21 -10.43
CA PHE A 50 10.32 -5.12 -11.37
C PHE A 50 11.82 -4.96 -11.63
N VAL A 51 12.64 -4.93 -10.57
CA VAL A 51 14.10 -4.83 -10.69
C VAL A 51 14.67 -6.00 -11.48
N VAL A 52 14.21 -7.23 -11.23
CA VAL A 52 14.63 -8.42 -11.98
C VAL A 52 14.31 -8.28 -13.46
N GLN A 53 13.12 -7.79 -13.82
CA GLN A 53 12.77 -7.58 -15.23
C GLN A 53 13.60 -6.48 -15.90
N VAL A 54 13.90 -5.38 -15.20
CA VAL A 54 14.80 -4.34 -15.70
C VAL A 54 16.20 -4.90 -15.96
N ILE A 55 16.74 -5.70 -15.03
CA ILE A 55 18.05 -6.36 -15.20
C ILE A 55 18.02 -7.32 -16.39
N ARG A 56 16.96 -8.12 -16.55
CA ARG A 56 16.81 -9.04 -17.69
C ARG A 56 16.85 -8.30 -19.02
N ILE A 57 16.08 -7.21 -19.15
CA ILE A 57 16.06 -6.36 -20.35
C ILE A 57 17.45 -5.75 -20.59
N TYR A 58 18.10 -5.23 -19.55
CA TYR A 58 19.43 -4.64 -19.67
C TYR A 58 20.47 -5.66 -20.15
N VAL A 59 20.47 -6.87 -19.58
CA VAL A 59 21.41 -7.93 -19.95
C VAL A 59 21.22 -8.33 -21.41
N VAL A 60 19.98 -8.53 -21.87
CA VAL A 60 19.70 -8.94 -23.26
C VAL A 60 20.03 -7.84 -24.26
N THR A 61 19.78 -6.58 -23.92
CA THR A 61 20.15 -5.45 -24.79
C THR A 61 21.67 -5.27 -24.89
N ARG A 62 22.43 -5.61 -23.84
CA ARG A 62 23.89 -5.54 -23.86
C ARG A 62 24.56 -6.77 -24.48
N PHE A 63 24.01 -7.96 -24.25
CA PHE A 63 24.53 -9.25 -24.68
C PHE A 63 23.42 -10.04 -25.38
N PRO A 64 23.25 -9.90 -26.71
CA PRO A 64 22.16 -10.55 -27.43
C PRO A 64 22.16 -12.07 -27.33
N GLN A 65 23.33 -12.71 -27.10
CA GLN A 65 23.42 -14.16 -26.86
C GLN A 65 22.65 -14.60 -25.60
N ALA A 66 22.52 -13.72 -24.60
CA ALA A 66 21.77 -14.00 -23.39
C ALA A 66 20.27 -14.23 -23.65
N ASN A 67 19.74 -13.76 -24.79
CA ASN A 67 18.34 -13.99 -25.17
C ASN A 67 18.00 -15.48 -25.35
N GLN A 68 19.00 -16.34 -25.58
CA GLN A 68 18.80 -17.80 -25.66
C GLN A 68 18.48 -18.41 -24.28
N PHE A 69 18.98 -17.81 -23.21
CA PHE A 69 18.82 -18.30 -21.83
C PHE A 69 17.79 -17.49 -21.03
N LEU A 70 17.62 -16.21 -21.35
CA LEU A 70 16.75 -15.25 -20.69
C LEU A 70 15.91 -14.49 -21.74
N PRO A 71 15.03 -15.17 -22.49
CA PRO A 71 14.34 -14.57 -23.63
C PRO A 71 13.51 -13.37 -23.20
N VAL A 72 13.68 -12.22 -23.84
CA VAL A 72 12.82 -11.05 -23.62
C VAL A 72 11.68 -11.11 -24.64
N ASP A 73 10.53 -11.66 -24.23
CA ASP A 73 9.36 -11.89 -25.06
C ASP A 73 8.09 -11.22 -24.50
N GLY A 74 6.97 -11.36 -25.20
CA GLY A 74 5.69 -10.76 -24.80
C GLY A 74 5.12 -11.29 -23.47
N ARG A 75 5.63 -12.43 -22.97
CA ARG A 75 5.20 -13.02 -21.68
C ARG A 75 5.74 -12.27 -20.48
N LEU A 76 6.87 -11.59 -20.64
CA LEU A 76 7.59 -10.90 -19.57
C LEU A 76 6.68 -9.90 -18.82
N PHE A 77 5.86 -9.13 -19.53
CA PHE A 77 4.90 -8.21 -18.91
C PHE A 77 3.79 -8.96 -18.15
N GLY A 78 3.28 -10.06 -18.70
CA GLY A 78 2.27 -10.90 -18.05
C GLY A 78 2.81 -11.54 -16.76
N GLU A 79 4.03 -12.06 -16.79
CA GLU A 79 4.71 -12.62 -15.62
C GLU A 79 4.93 -11.55 -14.54
N LEU A 80 5.37 -10.34 -14.93
CA LEU A 80 5.50 -9.21 -14.01
C LEU A 80 4.15 -8.90 -13.35
N LEU A 81 3.07 -8.78 -14.13
CA LEU A 81 1.74 -8.50 -13.61
C LEU A 81 1.24 -9.60 -12.68
N ALA A 82 1.51 -10.87 -12.97
CA ALA A 82 1.13 -11.99 -12.10
C ALA A 82 1.82 -11.88 -10.73
N TRP A 83 3.12 -11.59 -10.71
CA TRP A 83 3.86 -11.33 -9.46
C TRP A 83 3.35 -10.09 -8.74
N GLN A 84 3.10 -8.99 -9.46
CA GLN A 84 2.57 -7.75 -8.88
C GLN A 84 1.17 -7.95 -8.29
N ALA A 85 0.32 -8.78 -8.90
CA ALA A 85 -1.00 -9.10 -8.38
C ALA A 85 -0.91 -9.80 -7.01
N LEU A 86 0.02 -10.75 -6.86
CA LEU A 86 0.27 -11.42 -5.59
C LEU A 86 0.71 -10.43 -4.50
N PHE A 87 1.68 -9.55 -4.80
CA PHE A 87 2.13 -8.54 -3.84
C PHE A 87 1.04 -7.49 -3.54
N THR A 88 0.26 -7.09 -4.54
CA THR A 88 -0.87 -6.16 -4.38
C THR A 88 -1.91 -6.74 -3.42
N MET A 89 -2.21 -8.04 -3.53
CA MET A 89 -3.09 -8.74 -2.59
C MET A 89 -2.57 -8.63 -1.16
N PHE A 90 -1.29 -8.97 -0.92
CA PHE A 90 -0.70 -8.87 0.41
C PHE A 90 -0.69 -7.44 0.97
N ILE A 91 -0.31 -6.44 0.15
CA ILE A 91 -0.31 -5.04 0.57
C ILE A 91 -1.72 -4.56 0.92
N THR A 92 -2.73 -4.97 0.15
CA THR A 92 -4.13 -4.61 0.39
C THR A 92 -4.67 -5.24 1.66
N ILE A 93 -4.34 -6.51 1.93
CA ILE A 93 -4.75 -7.22 3.15
C ILE A 93 -4.04 -6.64 4.37
N PHE A 94 -2.70 -6.66 4.40
CA PHE A 94 -1.95 -6.24 5.57
C PHE A 94 -2.02 -4.73 5.81
N GLY A 95 -2.13 -3.95 4.74
CA GLY A 95 -2.25 -2.51 4.83
C GLY A 95 -3.67 -1.99 4.89
N GLY A 96 -4.46 -2.23 3.85
CA GLY A 96 -5.84 -1.76 3.79
C GLY A 96 -6.70 -2.31 4.92
N ALA A 97 -6.86 -3.64 4.98
CA ALA A 97 -7.70 -4.26 6.00
C ALA A 97 -7.08 -4.12 7.41
N GLY A 98 -5.75 -4.15 7.52
CA GLY A 98 -5.05 -3.94 8.79
C GLY A 98 -5.30 -2.56 9.41
N LEU A 99 -5.34 -1.50 8.60
CA LEU A 99 -5.67 -0.15 9.06
C LEU A 99 -7.11 -0.05 9.55
N VAL A 100 -8.07 -0.61 8.79
CA VAL A 100 -9.50 -0.62 9.16
C VAL A 100 -9.74 -1.42 10.45
N ALA A 101 -9.17 -2.62 10.56
CA ALA A 101 -9.36 -3.46 11.73
C ALA A 101 -8.78 -2.83 13.01
N ASN A 102 -7.67 -2.11 12.89
CA ASN A 102 -7.06 -1.43 14.03
C ASN A 102 -7.93 -0.26 14.52
N ASP A 103 -8.55 0.48 13.60
CA ASP A 103 -9.48 1.57 13.91
C ASP A 103 -10.73 1.05 14.65
N LEU A 104 -11.33 -0.04 14.14
CA LEU A 104 -12.46 -0.72 14.79
C LEU A 104 -12.11 -1.23 16.19
N ARG A 105 -10.90 -1.75 16.39
CA ARG A 105 -10.44 -2.24 17.70
C ARG A 105 -10.34 -1.14 18.74
N THR A 106 -9.97 0.07 18.33
CA THR A 106 -9.82 1.23 19.23
C THR A 106 -11.12 1.98 19.52
N GLY A 107 -12.25 1.52 18.96
CA GLY A 107 -13.57 2.07 19.24
C GLY A 107 -13.93 3.26 18.33
N ALA A 108 -13.82 3.03 17.02
CA ALA A 108 -14.37 3.92 15.99
C ALA A 108 -15.87 4.19 16.19
#